data_AF-A0A2N2TKV7-F1
#
_entry.id   AF-A0A2N2TKV7-F1
#
_cell.length_a   1.000
_cell.length_b   1.000
_cell.length_c   1.000
_cell.angle_alpha   90.00
_cell.angle_beta   90.00
_cell.angle_gamma   90.00
#
_symmetry.space_group_name_H-M   'P 1'
#
loop_
_entity.id
_entity.type
_entity.pdbx_description
1 polymer ?
#
loop_
_entity_poly.entity_id
_entity_poly.type
_entity_poly.pdbx_seq_one_letter_code
_entity_poly.pdbx_strand_id
1 'polypeptide(L)'
;MKSAEIRQKFLDYYTSQGHAIVASSPLVPGNDPTLLFTNAGMVQFKDVFLGHDKRPYARATSSQRCVRAGGKHNDLENVGYTARHHTFFEMLGNFSFGDYFKREAIRYAWELITK
;
A
#
# COMPACT_ATOMS: atom_id res chain seq x y z
N MET A 1 -14.31 1.71 16.26
CA MET A 1 -13.76 2.47 15.13
C MET A 1 -14.37 1.92 13.84
N LYS A 2 -14.90 2.79 12.99
CA LYS A 2 -15.35 2.41 11.63
C LYS A 2 -14.15 2.23 10.70
N SER A 3 -14.29 1.46 9.62
CA SER A 3 -13.20 1.24 8.66
C SER A 3 -12.63 2.55 8.08
N ALA A 4 -13.48 3.55 7.86
CA ALA A 4 -13.06 4.88 7.42
C ALA A 4 -12.18 5.60 8.45
N GLU A 5 -12.48 5.46 9.74
CA GLU A 5 -11.68 6.05 10.84
C GLU A 5 -10.32 5.36 10.95
N ILE A 6 -10.27 4.03 10.80
CA ILE A 6 -9.01 3.26 10.79
C ILE A 6 -8.11 3.71 9.64
N ARG A 7 -8.69 3.86 8.44
CA ARG A 7 -7.98 4.35 7.26
C ARG A 7 -7.38 5.74 7.53
N GLN A 8 -8.18 6.66 8.06
CA GLN A 8 -7.73 8.01 8.33
C GLN A 8 -6.64 8.03 9.41
N LYS A 9 -6.81 7.29 10.52
CA LYS A 9 -5.80 7.18 11.58
C LYS A 9 -4.46 6.66 11.06
N PHE A 10 -4.47 5.67 10.16
CA PHE A 10 -3.24 5.16 9.53
C PHE A 10 -2.52 6.24 8.71
N LEU A 11 -3.25 6.96 7.86
CA LEU A 11 -2.70 8.00 7.00
C LEU A 11 -2.16 9.17 7.83
N ASP A 12 -2.93 9.62 8.82
CA ASP A 12 -2.55 10.71 9.74
C ASP A 12 -1.30 10.34 10.54
N TYR A 13 -1.23 9.11 11.04
CA TYR A 13 -0.05 8.63 11.77
C TYR A 13 1.22 8.73 10.92
N TYR A 14 1.23 8.17 9.72
CA TYR A 14 2.42 8.24 8.86
C TYR A 14 2.70 9.66 8.36
N THR A 15 1.67 10.49 8.18
CA THR A 15 1.86 11.92 7.89
C THR A 15 2.60 12.62 9.02
N SER A 16 2.28 12.31 10.28
CA SER A 16 3.02 12.82 11.45
C SER A 16 4.46 12.31 11.54
N GLN A 17 4.79 11.20 10.85
CA GLN A 17 6.16 10.68 10.69
C GLN A 17 6.89 11.23 9.45
N GLY A 18 6.30 12.20 8.76
CA GLY A 18 6.88 12.88 7.61
C GLY A 18 6.64 12.19 6.26
N HIS A 19 5.67 11.28 6.16
CA HIS A 19 5.29 10.67 4.88
C HIS A 19 4.32 11.58 4.11
N ALA A 20 4.52 11.67 2.79
CA ALA A 20 3.54 12.30 1.92
C ALA A 20 2.33 11.37 1.71
N ILE A 21 1.10 11.87 1.90
CA ILE A 21 -0.10 11.12 1.50
C ILE A 21 -0.17 11.08 -0.02
N VAL A 22 -0.21 9.88 -0.57
CA VAL A 22 -0.38 9.65 -2.01
C VAL A 22 -1.72 8.95 -2.25
N ALA A 23 -2.48 9.45 -3.23
CA ALA A 23 -3.76 8.88 -3.59
C ALA A 23 -3.62 7.43 -4.10
N SER A 24 -4.67 6.64 -3.91
CA SER A 24 -4.77 5.32 -4.53
C SER A 24 -4.69 5.47 -6.05
N SER A 25 -3.78 4.73 -6.67
CA SER A 25 -3.73 4.58 -8.11
C SER A 25 -4.96 3.81 -8.64
N PRO A 26 -5.25 3.89 -9.95
CA PRO A 26 -6.28 3.08 -10.59
C PRO A 26 -6.06 1.56 -10.42
N LEU A 27 -7.14 0.79 -10.57
CA LEU A 27 -7.07 -0.68 -10.52
C LEU A 27 -6.37 -1.29 -11.73
N VAL A 28 -6.43 -0.62 -12.88
CA VAL A 28 -5.73 -1.02 -14.10
C VAL A 28 -4.48 -0.14 -14.22
N PRO A 29 -3.26 -0.71 -14.13
CA PRO A 29 -2.03 0.07 -14.27
C PRO A 29 -1.86 0.53 -15.73
N GLY A 30 -1.55 1.81 -15.93
CA GLY A 30 -1.40 2.37 -17.28
C GLY A 30 -0.12 1.95 -18.02
N ASN A 31 0.95 1.64 -17.28
CA ASN A 31 2.30 1.51 -17.83
C ASN A 31 2.97 0.15 -17.57
N ASP A 32 2.22 -0.87 -17.11
CA ASP A 32 2.78 -2.20 -16.85
C ASP A 32 1.92 -3.30 -17.51
N PRO A 33 2.29 -3.76 -18.73
CA PRO A 33 1.52 -4.79 -19.44
C PRO A 33 1.60 -6.17 -18.79
N THR A 34 2.47 -6.37 -17.79
CA THR A 34 2.61 -7.64 -17.06
C THR A 34 1.64 -7.76 -15.88
N LEU A 35 1.02 -6.64 -15.48
CA LEU A 35 0.07 -6.59 -14.37
C LEU A 35 -1.35 -6.39 -14.87
N LEU A 36 -2.21 -7.39 -14.62
CA LEU A 36 -3.63 -7.30 -14.96
C LEU A 36 -4.37 -6.29 -14.06
N PHE A 37 -4.09 -6.31 -12.76
CA PHE A 37 -4.64 -5.39 -11.79
C PHE A 37 -3.62 -4.96 -10.74
N THR A 38 -3.80 -3.78 -10.18
CA THR A 38 -3.08 -3.31 -8.99
C THR A 38 -3.42 -4.21 -7.80
N ASN A 39 -2.45 -5.02 -7.36
CA ASN A 39 -2.63 -6.02 -6.30
C ASN A 39 -1.98 -5.63 -4.95
N ALA A 40 -1.24 -4.51 -4.93
CA ALA A 40 -0.53 -3.98 -3.78
C ALA A 40 -0.31 -2.46 -3.89
N GLY A 41 -0.13 -1.80 -2.75
CA GLY A 41 0.16 -0.35 -2.67
C GLY A 41 1.45 0.07 -3.36
N MET A 42 2.45 -0.82 -3.42
CA MET A 42 3.76 -0.51 -4.00
C MET A 42 3.77 -0.39 -5.53
N VAL A 43 2.73 -0.89 -6.22
CA VAL A 43 2.72 -0.99 -7.70
C VAL A 43 2.95 0.36 -8.38
N GLN A 44 2.30 1.43 -7.89
CA GLN A 44 2.46 2.80 -8.41
C GLN A 44 3.83 3.44 -8.10
N PHE A 45 4.64 2.78 -7.29
CA PHE A 45 5.98 3.20 -6.89
C PHE A 45 7.07 2.26 -7.42
N LYS A 46 6.74 1.29 -8.28
CA LYS A 46 7.68 0.31 -8.83
C LYS A 46 8.92 0.99 -9.42
N ASP A 47 8.74 1.98 -10.28
CA ASP A 47 9.85 2.69 -10.93
C ASP A 47 10.63 3.57 -9.96
N VAL A 48 10.01 4.04 -8.88
CA VAL A 48 10.70 4.77 -7.79
C VAL A 48 11.62 3.82 -7.03
N PHE A 49 11.15 2.60 -6.73
CA PHE A 49 11.99 1.57 -6.09
C PHE A 49 13.12 1.08 -6.99
N LEU A 50 12.92 1.03 -8.30
CA LEU A 50 13.95 0.67 -9.28
C LEU A 50 14.92 1.83 -9.60
N GLY A 51 14.63 3.05 -9.12
CA GLY A 51 15.44 4.25 -9.37
C GLY A 51 15.25 4.86 -10.76
N HIS A 52 14.20 4.44 -11.50
CA HIS A 52 13.84 4.98 -12.81
C HIS A 52 12.96 6.24 -12.71
N ASP A 53 12.28 6.44 -11.58
CA ASP A 53 11.45 7.61 -11.29
C ASP A 53 11.92 8.29 -9.99
N LYS A 54 11.84 9.62 -9.93
CA LYS A 54 12.16 10.43 -8.75
C LYS A 54 10.96 11.26 -8.34
N ARG A 55 10.58 11.15 -7.07
CA ARG A 55 9.49 11.91 -6.46
C ARG A 55 10.03 13.08 -5.65
N PRO A 56 9.24 14.15 -5.43
CA PRO A 56 9.62 15.26 -4.54
C PRO A 56 9.60 14.87 -3.05
N TYR A 57 9.34 13.60 -2.74
CA TYR A 57 9.30 13.04 -1.40
C TYR A 57 10.11 11.73 -1.34
N ALA A 58 10.80 11.50 -0.23
CA ALA A 58 11.50 10.24 0.04
C ALA A 58 10.64 9.25 0.85
N ARG A 59 9.48 9.69 1.36
CA ARG A 59 8.54 8.91 2.17
C ARG A 59 7.13 9.09 1.65
N ALA A 60 6.37 8.00 1.53
CA ALA A 60 4.97 8.05 1.12
C ALA A 60 4.07 7.13 1.94
N THR A 61 2.80 7.49 2.09
CA THR A 61 1.77 6.64 2.70
C THR A 61 0.51 6.66 1.84
N SER A 62 -0.21 5.54 1.75
CA SER A 62 -1.43 5.45 0.94
C SER A 62 -2.40 4.37 1.46
N SER A 63 -3.67 4.52 1.09
CA SER A 63 -4.68 3.45 1.15
C SER A 63 -5.01 3.02 -0.28
N GLN A 64 -4.34 1.97 -0.78
CA GLN A 64 -4.49 1.53 -2.17
C GLN A 64 -5.64 0.52 -2.30
N ARG A 65 -6.57 0.79 -3.21
CA ARG A 65 -7.56 -0.22 -3.66
C ARG A 65 -6.85 -1.29 -4.47
N CYS A 66 -7.00 -2.55 -4.07
CA CYS A 66 -6.30 -3.69 -4.63
C CYS A 66 -7.29 -4.74 -5.15
N VAL A 67 -6.92 -5.42 -6.24
CA VAL A 67 -7.60 -6.61 -6.75
C VAL A 67 -6.64 -7.80 -6.81
N ARG A 68 -7.05 -8.94 -6.25
CA ARG A 68 -6.36 -10.23 -6.31
C ARG A 68 -7.29 -11.31 -6.85
N ALA A 69 -7.57 -11.21 -8.14
CA ALA A 69 -8.46 -12.13 -8.86
C ALA A 69 -7.83 -12.67 -10.15
N GLY A 70 -6.50 -12.68 -10.24
CA GLY A 70 -5.79 -13.15 -11.43
C GLY A 70 -4.29 -12.88 -11.40
N GLY A 71 -3.55 -13.54 -12.29
CA GLY A 71 -2.09 -13.47 -12.36
C GLY A 71 -1.42 -14.14 -11.15
N LYS A 72 -0.24 -13.63 -10.75
CA LYS A 72 0.58 -14.22 -9.67
C LYS A 72 -0.09 -14.18 -8.29
N HIS A 73 -0.94 -13.18 -8.03
CA HIS A 73 -1.64 -13.01 -6.76
C HIS A 73 -3.14 -13.17 -7.01
N ASN A 74 -3.66 -14.37 -6.72
CA ASN A 74 -5.03 -14.73 -7.00
C ASN A 74 -5.67 -15.39 -5.77
N ASP A 75 -6.65 -14.72 -5.18
CA ASP A 75 -7.39 -15.18 -4.01
C ASP A 75 -8.82 -15.64 -4.38
N LEU A 76 -9.18 -15.67 -5.67
CA LEU A 76 -10.55 -15.91 -6.14
C LEU A 76 -11.17 -17.19 -5.58
N GLU A 77 -10.44 -18.31 -5.63
CA GLU A 77 -10.90 -19.62 -5.14
C GLU A 77 -11.02 -19.69 -3.60
N ASN A 78 -10.41 -18.76 -2.87
CA ASN A 78 -10.46 -18.71 -1.40
C ASN A 78 -11.63 -17.87 -0.87
N VAL A 79 -12.22 -17.02 -1.72
CA VAL A 79 -13.31 -16.12 -1.33
C VAL A 79 -14.58 -16.92 -1.07
N GLY A 80 -15.25 -16.62 0.04
CA GLY A 80 -16.45 -17.37 0.48
C GLY A 80 -16.14 -18.61 1.31
N TYR A 81 -14.92 -19.16 1.21
CA TYR A 81 -14.48 -20.33 2.01
C TYR A 81 -13.75 -19.95 3.30
N THR A 82 -13.34 -18.69 3.42
CA THR A 82 -12.57 -18.21 4.57
C THR A 82 -13.02 -16.82 4.99
N ALA A 83 -12.76 -16.46 6.25
CA ALA A 83 -13.11 -15.15 6.82
C ALA A 83 -12.11 -14.01 6.48
N ARG A 84 -11.10 -14.26 5.63
CA ARG A 84 -9.97 -13.34 5.44
C ARG A 84 -9.56 -13.05 4.00
N HIS A 85 -10.07 -13.81 3.03
CA HIS A 85 -9.73 -13.63 1.62
C HIS A 85 -10.81 -12.82 0.91
N HIS A 86 -10.37 -11.82 0.16
CA HIS A 86 -11.22 -10.94 -0.65
C HIS A 86 -10.60 -10.79 -2.04
N THR A 87 -11.44 -10.62 -3.06
CA THR A 87 -10.96 -10.23 -4.40
C THR A 87 -10.57 -8.75 -4.41
N PHE A 88 -11.44 -7.87 -3.89
CA PHE A 88 -11.22 -6.44 -3.75
C PHE A 88 -11.02 -6.06 -2.28
N PHE A 89 -9.95 -5.32 -1.98
CA PHE A 89 -9.64 -4.85 -0.62
C PHE A 89 -8.82 -3.56 -0.65
N GLU A 90 -8.66 -2.92 0.50
CA GLU A 90 -7.74 -1.79 0.68
C GLU A 90 -6.45 -2.24 1.38
N MET A 91 -5.32 -1.82 0.84
CA MET A 91 -3.99 -2.03 1.44
C MET A 91 -3.47 -0.70 1.96
N LEU A 92 -3.37 -0.60 3.28
CA LEU A 92 -2.71 0.50 3.97
C LEU A 92 -1.20 0.26 3.96
N GLY A 93 -0.42 1.20 3.45
CA GLY A 93 1.03 1.03 3.30
C GLY A 93 1.82 2.31 3.48
N ASN A 94 2.99 2.17 4.09
CA ASN A 94 4.04 3.19 4.18
C ASN A 94 5.26 2.77 3.36
N PHE A 95 5.90 3.72 2.70
CA PHE A 95 7.00 3.49 1.77
C PHE A 95 8.16 4.44 2.05
N SER A 96 9.38 3.90 1.96
CA SER A 96 10.64 4.64 2.06
C SER A 96 11.42 4.44 0.78
N PHE A 97 11.82 5.54 0.16
CA PHE A 97 12.58 5.57 -1.09
C PHE A 97 14.01 6.04 -0.80
N GLY A 98 14.84 5.13 -0.29
CA GLY A 98 16.23 5.44 0.05
C GLY A 98 16.41 6.34 1.27
N ASP A 99 15.42 6.37 2.19
CA ASP A 99 15.47 7.18 3.41
C ASP A 99 15.61 6.29 4.65
N TYR A 100 14.53 5.90 5.35
CA TYR A 100 14.62 4.99 6.49
C TYR A 100 14.58 3.52 6.07
N PHE A 101 15.00 2.62 6.97
CA PHE A 101 15.08 1.19 6.68
C PHE A 101 14.46 0.34 7.81
N LYS A 102 15.07 -0.80 8.14
CA LYS A 102 14.49 -1.81 9.04
C LYS A 102 14.08 -1.28 10.41
N ARG A 103 14.94 -0.49 11.07
CA ARG A 103 14.71 -0.03 12.45
C ARG A 103 13.46 0.84 12.55
N GLU A 104 13.37 1.85 11.71
CA GLU A 104 12.25 2.79 11.70
C GLU A 104 10.99 2.13 11.16
N ALA A 105 11.08 1.27 10.15
CA ALA A 105 9.93 0.53 9.64
C ALA A 105 9.25 -0.31 10.74
N ILE A 106 10.05 -1.04 11.53
CA ILE A 106 9.54 -1.84 12.65
C ILE A 106 8.99 -0.93 13.75
N ARG A 107 9.73 0.12 14.12
CA ARG A 107 9.31 1.07 15.16
C ARG A 107 7.96 1.69 14.81
N TYR A 108 7.80 2.21 13.60
CA TYR A 108 6.58 2.90 13.19
C TYR A 108 5.37 1.98 13.19
N ALA A 109 5.51 0.76 12.66
CA ALA A 109 4.43 -0.22 12.67
C ALA A 109 4.06 -0.64 14.10
N TRP A 110 5.06 -0.88 14.96
CA TRP A 110 4.83 -1.27 16.35
C TRP A 110 4.12 -0.17 17.14
N GLU A 111 4.56 1.08 16.99
CA GLU A 111 3.96 2.22 17.67
C GLU A 111 2.51 2.45 17.24
N LEU A 112 2.20 2.37 15.94
CA LEU A 112 0.83 2.53 15.45
C LEU A 112 -0.15 1.49 16.01
N ILE A 113 0.34 0.26 16.24
CA ILE A 113 -0.51 -0.87 16.68
C ILE A 113 -0.65 -0.88 18.21
N THR A 114 0.36 -0.42 18.95
CA THR A 114 0.41 -0.55 20.42
C THR A 114 0.15 0.74 21.19
N LYS A 115 0.17 1.90 20.51
CA LYS A 115 -0.12 3.22 21.09
C LYS A 115 -1.35 3.85 20.44
#